data_AF-T1C7D3-F1
#
_entry.id   AF-T1C7D3-F1
#
_cell.length_a   1.000
_cell.length_b   1.000
_cell.length_c   1.000
_cell.angle_alpha   90.00
_cell.angle_beta   90.00
_cell.angle_gamma   90.00
#
_symmetry.space_group_name_H-M   'P 1'
#
loop_
_entity.id
_entity.type
_entity.pdbx_description
1 polymer ?
#
loop_
_entity_poly.entity_id
_entity_poly.type
_entity_poly.pdbx_seq_one_letter_code
_entity_poly.pdbx_strand_id
1 'polypeptide(L)' 'VVNNARFLILPWIQCKNLASRVLALATRRLADDWHARYAYRPVLVETFVEKPRFTGHCYKAANWQYLGDTQGRGKLDTFH' A
#
# COMPACT_ATOMS: atom_id res chain seq x y z
N VAL A 1 5.22 -8.84 -6.64
CA VAL A 1 4.35 -7.76 -6.14
C VAL A 1 4.02 -8.07 -4.69
N VAL A 2 3.91 -7.07 -3.80
CA VAL A 2 3.43 -7.29 -2.42
C VAL A 2 2.15 -6.49 -2.15
N ASN A 3 1.29 -7.04 -1.30
CA ASN A 3 -0.02 -6.48 -1.02
C ASN A 3 -0.04 -5.72 0.31
N ASN A 4 -0.42 -4.44 0.26
CA ASN A 4 -0.74 -3.65 1.43
C ASN A 4 -2.22 -3.83 1.79
N ALA A 5 -2.52 -4.93 2.48
CA ALA A 5 -3.90 -5.36 2.74
C ALA A 5 -4.68 -4.39 3.63
N ARG A 6 -4.02 -3.71 4.57
CA ARG A 6 -4.66 -2.79 5.51
C ARG A 6 -3.73 -1.66 5.91
N PHE A 7 -4.13 -0.44 5.62
CA PHE A 7 -3.50 0.78 6.11
C PHE A 7 -4.54 1.61 6.87
N LEU A 8 -4.40 1.65 8.20
CA LEU A 8 -5.37 2.27 9.11
C LEU A 8 -4.66 3.28 10.01
N ILE A 9 -5.16 4.51 10.01
CA ILE A 9 -4.88 5.51 11.02
C ILE A 9 -6.16 5.71 11.81
N LEU A 10 -6.08 5.58 13.13
CA LEU A 10 -7.24 5.69 14.01
C LEU A 10 -7.76 7.14 14.02
N PRO A 11 -9.09 7.35 14.08
CA PRO A 11 -9.70 8.67 13.86
C PRO A 11 -9.30 9.73 14.90
N TRP A 12 -8.91 9.31 16.10
CA TRP A 12 -8.41 10.20 17.15
C TRP A 12 -6.95 10.64 16.96
N ILE A 13 -6.23 10.10 15.97
CA ILE A 13 -4.86 10.51 15.65
C ILE A 13 -4.91 11.61 14.60
N GLN A 14 -4.64 12.84 15.03
CA GLN A 14 -4.57 14.00 14.14
C GLN A 14 -3.13 14.49 14.01
N CYS A 15 -2.49 14.10 12.91
CA CYS A 15 -1.14 14.55 12.59
C CYS A 15 -1.03 14.82 11.09
N LYS A 16 -0.58 16.03 10.74
CA LYS A 16 -0.45 16.47 9.35
C LYS A 16 0.54 15.55 8.62
N ASN A 17 0.13 15.06 7.45
CA ASN A 17 0.94 14.21 6.56
C ASN A 17 1.42 12.87 7.17
N LEU A 18 0.81 12.41 8.28
CA LEU A 18 1.21 11.16 8.92
C LEU A 18 1.12 9.97 7.96
N ALA A 19 0.00 9.88 7.23
CA ALA A 19 -0.27 8.80 6.29
C ALA A 19 0.83 8.65 5.23
N SER A 20 1.12 9.72 4.49
CA SER A 20 2.13 9.70 3.44
C SER A 20 3.54 9.52 3.99
N ARG A 21 3.84 10.09 5.16
CA ARG A 21 5.15 9.94 5.80
C ARG A 21 5.44 8.49 6.21
N VAL A 22 4.48 7.83 6.86
CA VAL A 22 4.61 6.42 7.27
C VAL A 22 4.73 5.53 6.04
N LEU A 23 3.87 5.72 5.04
CA LEU A 23 3.93 4.95 3.78
C LEU A 23 5.30 5.09 3.11
N ALA A 24 5.81 6.32 2.96
CA ALA A 24 7.10 6.55 2.30
C ALA A 24 8.28 5.94 3.07
N LEU A 25 8.24 5.95 4.41
CA LEU A 25 9.27 5.31 5.23
C LEU A 25 9.23 3.78 5.08
N ALA A 26 8.03 3.19 5.09
CA ALA A 26 7.86 1.75 4.94
C ALA A 26 8.29 1.27 3.55
N THR A 27 7.83 1.92 2.47
CA THR A 27 8.13 1.49 1.10
C THR A 27 9.60 1.64 0.72
N ARG A 28 10.32 2.62 1.29
CA ARG A 28 11.77 2.77 1.06
C ARG A 28 12.58 1.57 1.53
N ARG A 29 12.16 0.93 2.62
CA ARG A 29 12.87 -0.21 3.22
C ARG A 29 12.34 -1.56 2.74
N LEU A 30 11.09 -1.58 2.31
CA LEU A 30 10.35 -2.77 1.90
C LEU A 30 11.17 -3.76 1.06
N ALA A 31 11.83 -3.28 0.00
CA ALA A 31 12.55 -4.15 -0.92
C ALA A 31 13.70 -4.90 -0.24
N ASP A 32 14.46 -4.19 0.60
CA ASP A 32 15.64 -4.73 1.28
C ASP A 32 15.23 -5.59 2.48
N ASP A 33 14.21 -5.16 3.24
CA ASP A 33 13.63 -5.94 4.34
C ASP A 33 13.05 -7.27 3.84
N TRP A 34 12.38 -7.28 2.67
CA TRP A 34 11.90 -8.51 2.05
C TRP A 34 13.03 -9.41 1.55
N HIS A 35 14.06 -8.83 0.94
CA HIS A 35 15.18 -9.61 0.43
C HIS A 35 15.93 -10.31 1.56
N ALA A 36 16.19 -9.59 2.66
CA ALA A 36 16.84 -10.15 3.84
C ALA A 36 16.06 -11.33 4.44
N ARG A 37 14.72 -11.26 4.43
CA ARG A 37 13.87 -12.27 5.06
C ARG A 37 13.47 -13.44 4.15
N TYR A 38 13.28 -13.18 2.87
CA TYR A 38 12.66 -14.12 1.92
C TYR A 38 13.50 -14.36 0.66
N ALA A 39 14.70 -13.78 0.56
CA ALA A 39 15.52 -13.77 -0.66
C ALA A 39 14.79 -13.24 -1.90
N TYR A 40 13.70 -12.49 -1.71
CA TYR A 40 12.86 -11.93 -2.76
C TYR A 40 12.86 -10.41 -2.67
N ARG A 41 12.99 -9.71 -3.80
CA ARG A 41 13.02 -8.24 -3.84
C ARG A 41 11.80 -7.69 -4.59
N PRO A 42 10.73 -7.26 -3.88
CA PRO A 42 9.56 -6.67 -4.51
C PRO A 42 9.89 -5.38 -5.26
N VAL A 43 9.33 -5.24 -6.45
CA VAL A 43 9.42 -4.02 -7.28
C VAL A 43 8.10 -3.24 -7.35
N LEU A 44 7.01 -3.82 -6.85
CA LEU A 44 5.65 -3.29 -6.94
C LEU A 44 4.89 -3.55 -5.65
N VAL A 45 4.09 -2.56 -5.25
CA VAL A 45 3.15 -2.64 -4.13
C VAL A 45 1.75 -2.37 -4.66
N GLU A 46 0.82 -3.21 -4.29
CA GLU A 46 -0.60 -3.02 -4.55
C GLU A 46 -1.34 -2.67 -3.24
N THR A 47 -2.44 -1.92 -3.36
CA THR A 47 -3.28 -1.55 -2.23
C THR A 47 -4.75 -1.66 -2.62
N PHE A 48 -5.60 -2.02 -1.66
CA PHE A 48 -7.04 -1.98 -1.83
C PHE A 48 -7.57 -0.64 -1.33
N VAL A 49 -8.04 0.19 -2.27
CA VAL A 49 -8.65 1.48 -1.96
C VAL A 49 -10.06 1.45 -2.51
N GLU A 50 -11.04 1.67 -1.64
CA GLU A 50 -12.41 1.94 -2.05
C GLU A 50 -12.45 3.32 -2.74
N LYS A 51 -12.23 3.35 -4.06
CA LYS A 51 -12.07 4.57 -4.85
C LYS A 51 -13.21 5.59 -4.71
N PRO A 52 -14.49 5.19 -4.58
CA PRO A 52 -15.58 6.15 -4.36
C PRO A 52 -15.47 6.90 -3.03
N ARG A 53 -14.86 6.27 -2.02
CA ARG A 53 -14.74 6.80 -0.66
C ARG A 53 -13.40 7.49 -0.40
N PHE A 54 -12.34 7.02 -1.05
CA PHE A 54 -10.98 7.49 -0.84
C PHE A 54 -10.25 7.72 -2.15
N THR A 55 -9.71 8.93 -2.33
CA THR A 55 -8.96 9.33 -3.52
C THR A 55 -7.54 8.76 -3.58
N GLY A 56 -7.07 8.14 -2.49
CA GLY A 56 -5.71 7.60 -2.40
C GLY A 56 -4.59 8.65 -2.39
N HIS A 57 -4.89 9.91 -2.05
CA HIS A 57 -3.90 11.00 -2.03
C HIS A 57 -2.64 10.70 -1.20
N CYS A 58 -2.77 9.97 -0.10
CA CYS A 58 -1.61 9.61 0.72
C CYS A 58 -0.59 8.74 -0.02
N TYR A 59 -1.03 7.87 -0.95
CA TYR A 59 -0.13 7.04 -1.76
C TYR A 59 0.65 7.90 -2.76
N LYS A 60 -0.05 8.79 -3.48
CA LYS A 60 0.61 9.75 -4.39
C LYS A 60 1.61 10.64 -3.65
N ALA A 61 1.21 11.17 -2.49
CA ALA A 61 2.07 11.99 -1.63
C ALA A 61 3.23 11.21 -1.00
N ALA A 62 3.16 9.87 -0.94
CA ALA A 62 4.26 8.99 -0.56
C ALA A 62 5.19 8.63 -1.74
N ASN A 63 5.06 9.33 -2.87
CA ASN A 63 5.81 9.11 -4.10
C ASN A 63 5.52 7.78 -4.80
N TRP A 64 4.31 7.23 -4.63
CA TRP A 64 3.88 6.08 -5.42
C TRP A 64 3.47 6.51 -6.81
N GLN A 65 3.94 5.78 -7.82
CA GLN A 65 3.50 5.94 -9.20
C GLN A 65 2.36 4.95 -9.45
N TYR A 66 1.22 5.48 -9.88
CA TYR A 66 0.07 4.64 -10.23
C TYR A 66 0.34 3.96 -11.59
N LEU A 67 0.31 2.63 -11.61
CA LEU A 67 0.58 1.84 -12.81
C LEU A 67 -0.66 1.21 -13.45
N GLY A 68 -1.77 1.14 -12.71
CA GLY A 68 -3.00 0.54 -13.19
C GLY A 68 -3.82 -0.08 -12.08
N ASP A 69 -4.98 -0.59 -12.47
CA ASP A 69 -5.87 -1.34 -11.58
C ASP A 69 -5.67 -2.83 -11.79
N THR A 70 -5.62 -3.56 -10.68
CA THR A 70 -5.79 -5.01 -10.74
C THR A 70 -7.28 -5.31 -10.82
N GLN A 71 -7.65 -6.49 -11.34
CA GLN A 71 -9.04 -6.97 -11.29
C GLN A 71 -9.57 -7.14 -9.85
N GLY A 72 -8.70 -6.99 -8.83
CA GLY A 72 -9.12 -6.86 -7.44
C GLY A 72 -9.83 -8.10 -6.93
N ARG A 73 -9.12 -9.23 -6.82
CA ARG A 73 -9.66 -10.42 -6.18
C ARG A 73 -9.63 -10.24 -4.67
N GLY A 74 -10.80 -10.20 -4.05
CA GLY A 74 -10.92 -10.25 -2.59
C GLY A 74 -10.34 -11.57 -2.06
N LYS A 75 -9.91 -11.60 -0.79
CA LYS A 75 -9.37 -12.82 -0.15
C LYS A 75 -10.30 -14.04 -0.20
N LEU A 76 -11.58 -13.86 -0.54
CA LEU A 76 -12.64 -14.88 -0.56
C LEU A 76 -13.19 -15.14 -1.98
N ASP A 77 -12.54 -14.66 -3.02
CA ASP A 77 -12.96 -14.94 -4.40
C ASP A 77 -12.53 -16.36 -4.79
N THR A 78 -13.45 -17.32 -4.63
CA THR A 78 -13.22 -18.76 -4.85
C THR A 78 -13.89 -19.32 -6.10
N PHE A 79 -14.59 -18.50 -6.90
CA PHE A 79 -15.33 -18.97 -8.07
C PHE A 79 -14.60 -18.56 -9.36
N HIS A 80 -13.55 -19.32 -9.71
CA HIS A 80 -13.05 -19.50 -11.07
C HIS A 80 -12.06 -20.67 -11.15
#